data_AF-A0A4S2VHK8-F1
#
_entry.id   AF-A0A4S2VHK8-F1
#
_cell.length_a   1.000
_cell.length_b   1.000
_cell.length_c   1.000
_cell.angle_alpha   90.00
_cell.angle_beta   90.00
_cell.angle_gamma   90.00
#
_symmetry.space_group_name_H-M   'P 1'
#
loop_
_entity.id
_entity.type
_entity.pdbx_description
1 polymer ?
#
loop_
_entity_poly.entity_id
_entity_poly.type
_entity_poly.pdbx_seq_one_letter_code
_entity_poly.pdbx_strand_id
1 'polypeptide(L)'
;MAFALITLLVVPYLPWVIIAYVRRHRVKAVLRSYPWCEWPCRHPIRPPGSPATIVIPFREDFTATLRILPFPIALAQLENDHPDRIWFAGDPRFGGVVSPVGGHYPVRVVPHTPRREECGGEGFDLARRVGLVRASGKATRT
;
A
#
# COMPACT_ATOMS: atom_id res chain seq x y z
N MET A 1 -1.30 -9.89 42.23
CA MET A 1 -1.47 -11.11 41.41
C MET A 1 -2.15 -10.82 40.06
N ALA A 2 -3.36 -10.25 40.03
CA ALA A 2 -4.10 -9.98 38.78
C ALA A 2 -3.32 -9.12 37.75
N PHE A 3 -2.61 -8.09 38.22
CA PHE A 3 -1.84 -7.19 37.34
C PHE A 3 -0.74 -7.93 36.56
N ALA A 4 0.04 -8.78 37.23
CA ALA A 4 1.11 -9.57 36.60
C ALA A 4 0.58 -10.58 35.56
N LEU A 5 -0.61 -11.13 35.79
CA LEU A 5 -1.28 -12.06 34.90
C LEU A 5 -1.79 -11.35 33.62
N ILE A 6 -2.32 -10.12 33.77
CA ILE A 6 -2.69 -9.26 32.64
C ILE A 6 -1.45 -8.88 31.82
N THR A 7 -0.33 -8.52 32.46
CA THR A 7 0.90 -8.18 31.73
C THR A 7 1.43 -9.38 30.93
N LEU A 8 1.44 -10.58 31.51
CA LEU A 8 1.83 -11.81 30.82
C LEU A 8 0.95 -12.12 29.60
N LEU A 9 -0.34 -11.83 29.68
CA LEU A 9 -1.28 -12.04 28.58
C LEU A 9 -1.17 -10.96 27.50
N VAL A 10 -0.95 -9.69 27.86
CA VAL A 10 -1.00 -8.56 26.92
C VAL A 10 0.34 -8.32 26.21
N VAL A 11 1.47 -8.50 26.89
CA VAL A 11 2.82 -8.23 26.35
C VAL A 11 3.10 -8.97 25.03
N PRO A 12 2.73 -10.26 24.85
CA PRO A 12 2.91 -10.96 23.59
C PRO A 12 2.16 -10.33 22.40
N TYR A 13 1.06 -9.62 22.65
CA TYR A 13 0.27 -8.96 21.60
C TYR A 13 0.76 -7.54 21.28
N LEU A 14 1.56 -6.92 22.16
CA LEU A 14 2.06 -5.56 21.95
C LEU A 14 2.81 -5.38 20.62
N PRO A 15 3.69 -6.29 20.17
CA PRO A 15 4.33 -6.17 18.87
C PRO A 15 3.31 -6.07 17.72
N TRP A 16 2.22 -6.84 17.78
CA TRP A 16 1.19 -6.83 16.75
C TRP A 16 0.40 -5.53 16.73
N VAL A 17 0.05 -5.02 17.91
CA VAL A 17 -0.62 -3.72 18.08
C VAL A 17 0.26 -2.59 17.57
N ILE A 18 1.56 -2.59 17.91
CA ILE A 18 2.52 -1.58 17.44
C ILE A 18 2.64 -1.61 15.92
N ILE A 19 2.78 -2.80 15.32
CA ILE A 19 2.86 -2.96 13.86
C ILE A 19 1.57 -2.44 13.20
N ALA A 20 0.39 -2.81 13.70
CA ALA A 20 -0.89 -2.35 13.18
C ALA A 20 -1.05 -0.83 13.30
N TYR A 21 -0.65 -0.26 14.44
CA TYR A 21 -0.69 1.18 14.70
C TYR A 21 0.19 1.96 13.72
N VAL A 22 1.45 1.55 13.56
CA VAL A 22 2.39 2.20 12.62
C VAL A 22 1.87 2.10 11.18
N ARG A 23 1.32 0.95 10.78
CA ARG A 23 0.73 0.77 9.44
C ARG A 23 -0.44 1.73 9.21
N ARG A 24 -1.38 1.80 10.16
CA ARG A 24 -2.55 2.68 10.08
C ARG A 24 -2.12 4.15 10.01
N HIS A 25 -1.11 4.53 10.78
CA HIS A 25 -0.61 5.91 10.78
C HIS A 25 0.05 6.29 9.44
N ARG A 26 0.74 5.35 8.78
CA ARG A 26 1.30 5.58 7.44
C ARG A 26 0.21 5.71 6.37
N VAL A 27 -0.79 4.84 6.39
CA VAL A 27 -1.96 4.96 5.49
C VAL A 27 -2.62 6.32 5.69
N LYS A 28 -2.88 6.72 6.94
CA LYS A 28 -3.45 8.02 7.28
C LYS A 28 -2.60 9.19 6.76
N ALA A 29 -1.27 9.10 6.83
CA ALA A 29 -0.39 10.13 6.30
C ALA A 29 -0.52 10.28 4.78
N VAL A 30 -0.54 9.17 4.03
CA VAL A 30 -0.73 9.18 2.58
C VAL A 30 -2.08 9.78 2.20
N LEU A 31 -3.16 9.33 2.84
CA LEU A 31 -4.53 9.79 2.53
C LEU A 31 -4.79 11.26 2.88
N ARG A 32 -3.98 11.85 3.77
CA ARG A 32 -4.03 13.28 4.06
C ARG A 32 -3.34 14.14 3.01
N SER A 33 -2.44 13.57 2.24
CA SER A 33 -1.57 14.29 1.30
C SER A 33 -1.91 14.02 -0.16
N TYR A 34 -2.48 12.86 -0.46
CA TYR A 34 -2.86 12.46 -1.81
C TYR A 34 -4.37 12.27 -1.88
N PRO A 35 -5.06 12.91 -2.85
CA PRO A 35 -6.48 12.67 -3.05
C PRO A 35 -6.72 11.26 -3.57
N TRP A 36 -7.94 10.76 -3.33
CA TRP A 36 -8.40 9.56 -4.00
C TRP A 36 -8.75 9.86 -5.44
N CYS A 37 -8.15 9.10 -6.36
CA CYS A 37 -8.49 9.12 -7.78
C CYS A 37 -8.86 7.71 -8.24
N GLU A 38 -9.88 7.61 -9.06
CA GLU A 38 -10.33 6.36 -9.64
C GLU A 38 -9.47 6.07 -10.88
N TRP A 39 -8.99 4.85 -10.99
CA TRP A 39 -8.18 4.41 -12.11
C TRP A 39 -8.64 3.06 -12.64
N PRO A 40 -8.50 2.82 -13.97
CA PRO A 40 -8.56 1.47 -14.49
C PRO A 40 -7.50 0.59 -13.83
N CYS A 41 -7.80 -0.67 -13.57
CA CYS A 41 -6.85 -1.63 -13.04
C CYS A 41 -6.97 -3.00 -13.70
N ARG A 42 -5.84 -3.71 -13.74
CA ARG A 42 -5.79 -5.12 -14.13
C ARG A 42 -5.20 -5.94 -13.00
N HIS A 43 -5.82 -7.08 -12.74
CA HIS A 43 -5.34 -8.07 -11.79
C HIS A 43 -4.68 -9.22 -12.56
N PRO A 44 -3.33 -9.26 -12.65
CA PRO A 44 -2.65 -10.36 -13.32
C PRO A 44 -2.90 -11.68 -12.59
N ILE A 45 -3.00 -12.77 -13.35
CA ILE A 45 -3.15 -14.12 -12.79
C ILE A 45 -1.92 -14.40 -11.91
N ARG A 46 -2.19 -14.75 -10.65
CA ARG A 46 -1.17 -14.95 -9.63
C ARG A 46 -0.69 -16.41 -9.63
N PRO A 47 0.56 -16.72 -10.04
CA PRO A 47 1.11 -18.04 -9.79
C PRO A 47 1.30 -18.27 -8.28
N PRO A 48 1.15 -19.52 -7.79
CA PRO A 48 1.31 -19.84 -6.37
C PRO A 48 2.65 -19.31 -5.83
N GLY A 49 2.63 -18.68 -4.65
CA GLY A 49 3.84 -18.13 -4.00
C GLY A 49 4.30 -16.75 -4.50
N SER A 50 3.74 -16.22 -5.59
CA SER A 50 4.05 -14.85 -6.05
C SER A 50 3.35 -13.77 -5.22
N PRO A 51 3.87 -12.54 -5.11
CA PRO A 51 3.20 -11.44 -4.42
C PRO A 51 1.91 -11.04 -5.15
N ALA A 52 0.87 -10.62 -4.40
CA ALA A 52 -0.31 -10.04 -5.02
C ALA A 52 0.04 -8.69 -5.66
N THR A 53 -0.22 -8.56 -6.95
CA THR A 53 0.05 -7.35 -7.74
C THR A 53 -1.22 -6.81 -8.38
N ILE A 54 -1.20 -5.51 -8.65
CA ILE A 54 -2.21 -4.76 -9.41
C ILE A 54 -1.45 -3.93 -10.43
N VAL A 55 -1.94 -3.91 -11.66
CA VAL A 55 -1.41 -3.08 -12.73
C VAL A 55 -2.36 -1.90 -12.91
N ILE A 56 -1.84 -0.68 -12.78
CA ILE A 56 -2.62 0.56 -12.95
C ILE A 56 -1.97 1.38 -14.08
N PRO A 57 -2.69 1.67 -15.18
CA PRO A 57 -2.25 2.64 -16.19
C PRO A 57 -2.63 4.05 -15.73
N PHE A 58 -1.64 4.82 -15.24
CA PHE A 58 -1.87 6.19 -14.75
C PHE A 58 -1.80 7.24 -15.87
N ARG A 59 -1.12 6.95 -16.98
CA ARG A 59 -1.05 7.78 -18.19
C ARG A 59 -0.91 6.86 -19.40
N GLU A 60 -1.14 7.38 -20.62
CA GLU A 60 -0.99 6.62 -21.87
C GLU A 60 0.36 5.89 -21.94
N ASP A 61 1.44 6.57 -21.54
CA ASP A 61 2.80 6.00 -21.56
C ASP A 61 3.27 5.46 -20.20
N PHE A 62 2.44 5.51 -19.16
CA PHE A 62 2.86 5.13 -17.81
C PHE A 62 1.90 4.13 -17.17
N THR A 63 2.35 2.88 -17.15
CA THR A 63 1.73 1.79 -16.41
C THR A 63 2.65 1.32 -15.31
N ALA A 64 2.14 1.27 -14.08
CA ALA A 64 2.89 0.79 -12.92
C ALA A 64 2.29 -0.51 -12.38
N THR A 65 3.16 -1.49 -12.17
CA THR A 65 2.83 -2.73 -11.45
C THR A 65 3.12 -2.52 -9.97
N LEU A 66 2.06 -2.56 -9.17
CA LEU A 66 2.09 -2.32 -7.74
C LEU A 66 1.87 -3.62 -6.98
N ARG A 67 2.64 -3.86 -5.92
CA ARG A 67 2.48 -4.98 -4.98
C ARG A 67 1.67 -4.51 -3.77
N ILE A 68 0.73 -5.34 -3.34
CA ILE A 68 -0.03 -5.12 -2.12
C ILE A 68 0.79 -5.58 -0.91
N LEU A 69 0.87 -4.74 0.12
CA LEU A 69 1.56 -5.03 1.38
C LEU A 69 0.61 -4.85 2.57
N PRO A 70 0.77 -5.63 3.65
CA PRO A 70 1.73 -6.74 3.86
C PRO A 70 1.22 -8.13 3.49
N PHE A 71 -0.10 -8.28 3.40
CA PHE A 71 -0.74 -9.55 3.13
C PHE A 71 -1.31 -9.49 1.72
N PRO A 72 -1.23 -10.58 0.96
CA PRO A 72 -1.86 -10.68 -0.34
C PRO A 72 -3.37 -10.78 -0.14
N ILE A 73 -4.02 -9.63 0.10
CA ILE A 73 -5.47 -9.53 0.04
C ILE A 73 -5.82 -9.62 -1.44
N ALA A 74 -6.60 -10.62 -1.81
CA ALA A 74 -7.15 -10.73 -3.15
C ALA A 74 -8.24 -9.66 -3.29
N LEU A 75 -7.85 -8.44 -3.65
CA LEU A 75 -8.78 -7.32 -3.82
C LEU A 75 -9.88 -7.62 -4.86
N ALA A 76 -9.59 -8.49 -5.83
CA ALA A 76 -10.57 -8.98 -6.81
C ALA A 76 -11.62 -9.96 -6.23
N GLN A 77 -11.39 -10.49 -5.03
CA GLN A 77 -12.32 -11.40 -4.32
C GLN A 77 -13.12 -10.68 -3.22
N LEU A 78 -12.77 -9.42 -2.89
CA LEU A 78 -13.70 -8.59 -2.12
C LEU A 78 -14.83 -8.16 -3.06
N GLU A 79 -16.03 -8.06 -2.50
CA GLU A 79 -17.25 -7.57 -3.15
C GLU A 79 -16.94 -6.27 -3.90
N ASN A 80 -16.68 -6.39 -5.20
CA ASN A 80 -16.20 -5.29 -6.03
C ASN A 80 -17.03 -5.31 -7.31
N ASP A 81 -18.04 -4.45 -7.34
CA ASP A 81 -18.92 -4.26 -8.49
C ASP A 81 -18.17 -3.75 -9.73
N HIS A 82 -16.94 -3.25 -9.55
CA HIS A 82 -16.07 -2.73 -10.60
C HIS A 82 -14.66 -3.34 -10.53
N PRO A 83 -14.50 -4.63 -10.88
CA PRO A 83 -13.22 -5.35 -10.78
C PRO A 83 -12.13 -4.82 -11.72
N ASP A 84 -12.51 -3.99 -12.70
CA ASP A 84 -11.65 -3.30 -13.64
C ASP A 84 -11.24 -1.90 -13.16
N ARG A 85 -11.68 -1.48 -11.96
CA ARG A 85 -11.37 -0.17 -11.39
C ARG A 85 -10.91 -0.23 -9.94
N ILE A 86 -10.10 0.75 -9.56
CA ILE A 86 -9.53 0.86 -8.22
C ILE A 86 -9.43 2.33 -7.81
N TRP A 87 -9.71 2.63 -6.55
CA TRP A 87 -9.30 3.89 -5.94
C TRP A 87 -7.81 3.83 -5.62
N PHE A 88 -7.05 4.84 -6.03
CA PHE A 88 -5.65 5.00 -5.70
C PHE A 88 -5.39 6.40 -5.11
N ALA A 89 -4.62 6.44 -4.03
CA ALA A 89 -4.09 7.66 -3.42
C ALA A 89 -2.59 7.49 -3.17
N GLY A 90 -1.76 8.26 -3.87
CA GLY A 90 -0.31 8.19 -3.75
C GLY A 90 0.41 8.73 -4.97
N ASP A 91 1.67 8.32 -5.12
CA ASP A 91 2.50 8.63 -6.27
C ASP A 91 2.87 7.32 -6.98
N PRO A 92 2.54 7.15 -8.27
CA PRO A 92 2.80 5.90 -8.98
C PRO A 92 4.26 5.41 -8.96
N ARG A 93 5.22 6.34 -8.81
CA ARG A 93 6.66 6.04 -8.75
C ARG A 93 7.09 5.48 -7.40
N PHE A 94 6.40 5.87 -6.33
CA PHE A 94 6.78 5.55 -4.93
C PHE A 94 5.79 4.59 -4.25
N GLY A 95 4.60 4.42 -4.81
CA GLY A 95 3.49 3.65 -4.26
C GLY A 95 2.43 4.54 -3.61
N GLY A 96 1.58 3.92 -2.80
CA GLY A 96 0.41 4.61 -2.29
C GLY A 96 -0.48 3.71 -1.45
N VAL A 97 -1.76 4.02 -1.51
CA VAL A 97 -2.84 3.26 -0.91
C VAL A 97 -3.86 2.99 -2.01
N VAL A 98 -4.41 1.77 -2.02
CA VAL A 98 -5.51 1.40 -2.92
C VAL A 98 -6.70 0.87 -2.14
N SER A 99 -7.88 0.99 -2.74
CA SER A 99 -9.11 0.35 -2.28
C SER A 99 -10.00 0.02 -3.49
N PRO A 100 -10.77 -1.08 -3.49
CA PRO A 100 -11.81 -1.34 -4.48
C PRO A 100 -12.80 -0.18 -4.60
N VAL A 101 -13.34 0.03 -5.79
CA VAL A 101 -14.46 0.96 -6.00
C VAL A 101 -15.71 0.34 -5.37
N GLY A 102 -16.50 1.14 -4.65
CA GLY A 102 -17.56 0.64 -3.74
C GLY A 102 -17.15 0.66 -2.27
N GLY A 103 -15.84 0.76 -1.99
CA GLY A 103 -15.30 1.03 -0.67
C GLY A 103 -15.00 -0.23 0.16
N HIS A 104 -13.76 -0.37 0.61
CA HIS A 104 -13.28 -1.42 1.51
C HIS A 104 -12.02 -0.95 2.27
N TYR A 105 -11.38 -1.83 3.05
CA TYR A 105 -10.20 -1.47 3.84
C TYR A 105 -9.04 -0.98 2.94
N PRO A 106 -8.53 0.25 3.13
CA PRO A 106 -7.43 0.78 2.34
C PRO A 106 -6.14 0.00 2.60
N VAL A 107 -5.52 -0.51 1.55
CA VAL A 107 -4.28 -1.29 1.63
C VAL A 107 -3.11 -0.53 1.03
N ARG A 108 -1.93 -0.68 1.63
CA ARG A 108 -0.72 -0.03 1.12
C ARG A 108 -0.19 -0.79 -0.08
N VAL A 109 0.25 -0.06 -1.09
CA VAL A 109 0.90 -0.61 -2.27
C VAL A 109 2.27 0.02 -2.51
N VAL A 110 3.18 -0.75 -3.10
CA VAL A 110 4.52 -0.30 -3.49
C VAL A 110 4.85 -0.76 -4.90
N PRO A 111 5.73 -0.08 -5.64
CA PRO A 111 6.19 -0.56 -6.95
C PRO A 111 6.78 -1.98 -6.85
N HIS A 112 6.37 -2.87 -7.77
CA HIS A 112 6.90 -4.23 -7.84
C HIS A 112 8.39 -4.22 -8.22
N THR A 113 8.72 -3.43 -9.24
CA THR A 113 10.08 -3.18 -9.71
C THR A 113 10.35 -1.69 -9.54
N PRO A 114 11.24 -1.28 -8.62
CA PRO A 114 11.55 0.14 -8.45
C PRO A 114 12.36 0.63 -9.65
N ARG A 115 11.85 1.63 -10.38
CA ARG A 115 12.59 2.29 -11.45
C ARG A 115 13.51 3.33 -10.85
N ARG A 116 14.82 3.02 -10.85
CA ARG A 116 15.85 3.83 -10.17
C ARG A 116 15.97 5.24 -10.75
N GLU A 117 15.67 5.39 -12.04
CA GLU A 117 15.64 6.66 -12.79
C GLU A 117 14.48 7.58 -12.35
N GLU A 118 13.40 7.02 -11.81
CA GLU A 118 12.21 7.75 -11.38
C GLU A 118 12.22 8.07 -9.88
N CYS A 119 13.26 7.65 -9.14
CA CYS A 119 13.38 7.78 -7.68
C CYS A 119 13.70 9.20 -7.18
N GLY A 120 13.39 10.25 -7.94
CA GLY A 120 13.68 11.64 -7.59
C GLY A 120 12.75 12.64 -8.29
N GLY A 121 13.00 13.92 -8.09
CA GLY A 121 12.24 15.01 -8.70
C GLY A 121 11.03 15.47 -7.87
N GLU A 122 10.15 16.24 -8.52
CA GLU A 122 8.96 16.81 -7.88
C GLU A 122 8.12 15.71 -7.22
N GLY A 123 7.68 15.93 -5.98
CA GLY A 123 6.92 14.95 -5.19
C GLY A 123 7.75 13.98 -4.35
N PHE A 124 9.07 13.88 -4.55
CA PHE A 124 9.94 13.01 -3.73
C PHE A 124 9.93 13.38 -2.25
N ASP A 125 10.01 14.67 -1.92
CA ASP A 125 9.99 15.12 -0.52
C ASP A 125 8.65 14.85 0.18
N LEU A 126 7.54 14.97 -0.56
CA LEU A 126 6.23 14.59 -0.05
C LEU A 126 6.17 13.08 0.19
N ALA A 127 6.56 12.28 -0.80
CA ALA A 127 6.58 10.82 -0.72
C ALA A 127 7.47 10.33 0.43
N ARG A 128 8.58 11.02 0.70
CA ARG A 128 9.44 10.77 1.87
C ARG A 128 8.73 11.12 3.17
N ARG A 129 8.13 12.31 3.30
CA ARG A 129 7.40 12.74 4.51
C ARG A 129 6.25 11.80 4.87
N VAL A 130 5.52 11.29 3.89
CA VAL A 130 4.37 10.39 4.14
C VAL A 130 4.76 8.91 4.27
N GLY A 131 6.06 8.59 4.14
CA GLY A 131 6.57 7.23 4.36
C GLY A 131 6.34 6.25 3.20
N LEU A 132 6.24 6.76 1.96
CA LEU A 132 6.28 5.93 0.74
C LEU A 132 7.73 5.52 0.41
N VAL A 133 8.68 6.44 0.62
CA VAL A 133 10.13 6.22 0.43
C VAL A 133 10.83 5.99 1.77
N ARG A 134 11.81 5.07 1.84
CA ARG A 134 12.65 4.92 3.04
C ARG A 134 13.69 6.05 3.11
N ALA A 135 14.17 6.36 4.32
CA ALA A 135 15.22 7.38 4.52
C ALA A 135 16.51 7.14 3.71
N SER A 136 16.77 5.90 3.28
CA SER A 136 17.87 5.53 2.38
C SER A 136 17.67 5.97 0.90
N GLY A 137 16.54 6.60 0.55
CA GLY A 137 16.19 6.97 -0.83
C GLY A 137 15.73 5.80 -1.70
N LYS A 138 15.73 4.57 -1.17
CA LYS A 138 15.22 3.39 -1.87
C LYS A 138 13.71 3.28 -1.67
N ALA A 139 12.99 2.99 -2.75
CA ALA A 139 11.61 2.52 -2.69
C ALA A 139 11.49 1.36 -1.69
N THR A 140 10.39 1.30 -0.96
CA THR A 140 10.20 0.31 0.10
C THR A 140 10.19 -1.11 -0.47
N ARG A 141 11.34 -1.81 -0.43
CA ARG A 141 11.45 -3.25 -0.67
C ARG A 141 11.27 -3.97 0.68
N THR A 142 10.23 -4.78 0.78
CA THR A 142 9.98 -5.71 1.90
C THR A 142 9.69 -7.07 1.31
#